data_AF-A0A7I8JZZ1-F1
#
_entry.id   AF-A0A7I8JZZ1-F1
#
_cell.length_a   1.000
_cell.length_b   1.000
_cell.length_c   1.000
_cell.angle_alpha   90.00
_cell.angle_beta   90.00
_cell.angle_gamma   90.00
#
_symmetry.space_group_name_H-M   'P 1'
#
loop_
_entity.id
_entity.type
_entity.pdbx_description
1 polymer ?
#
loop_
_entity_poly.entity_id
_entity_poly.type
_entity_poly.pdbx_seq_one_letter_code
_entity_poly.pdbx_strand_id
1 'polypeptide(L)'
;MSMRAVEKGSPRRGLSVVCEATTKKADSAAKRARQAEKRRIYNKSKKSEMKTRMKKVFEALDELKKKAEAQAEELLPVEKLVAEAYSAIDKAVKAGSLHRNTGARRKSRLARRKKTVEIHHGWYTPSPAA
;
A
#
# COMPACT_ATOMS: atom_id res chain seq x y z
N MET A 1 38.57 50.72 -62.13
CA MET A 1 39.35 51.28 -60.99
C MET A 1 38.62 50.86 -59.73
N SER A 2 39.13 50.16 -58.71
CA SER A 2 40.47 49.76 -58.31
C SER A 2 40.31 48.49 -57.48
N MET A 3 41.19 47.53 -57.70
CA MET A 3 41.42 46.36 -56.84
C MET A 3 41.75 46.78 -55.40
N ARG A 4 41.41 45.90 -54.44
CA ARG A 4 42.36 45.38 -53.44
C ARG A 4 41.74 44.19 -52.69
N ALA A 5 42.15 42.99 -53.10
CA ALA A 5 42.10 41.80 -52.28
C ALA A 5 43.16 41.90 -51.18
N VAL A 6 42.82 41.54 -49.95
CA VAL A 6 43.80 41.18 -48.92
C VAL A 6 43.41 39.80 -48.42
N GLU A 7 43.94 38.79 -49.08
CA GLU A 7 44.10 37.47 -48.50
C GLU A 7 45.22 37.55 -47.47
N LYS A 8 44.90 37.32 -46.19
CA LYS A 8 45.89 36.94 -45.18
C LYS A 8 45.43 35.62 -44.56
N GLY A 9 46.25 34.60 -44.82
CA GLY A 9 45.96 33.19 -44.59
C GLY A 9 45.58 32.82 -43.16
N SER A 10 44.87 31.70 -43.04
CA SER A 10 44.51 31.11 -41.76
C SER A 10 45.74 30.54 -41.05
N PRO A 11 45.91 30.78 -39.74
CA PRO A 11 46.40 29.74 -38.86
C PRO A 11 45.20 28.91 -38.41
N ARG A 12 45.29 27.60 -38.67
CA ARG A 12 44.37 26.54 -38.27
C ARG A 12 43.72 26.83 -36.91
N ARG A 13 42.52 27.41 -36.89
CA ARG A 13 41.66 27.38 -35.72
C ARG A 13 41.08 25.98 -35.68
N GLY A 14 41.76 25.08 -34.97
CA GLY A 14 41.17 23.80 -34.61
C GLY A 14 39.79 24.09 -34.04
N LEU A 15 38.74 23.53 -34.65
CA LEU A 15 37.44 23.51 -34.00
C LEU A 15 37.64 22.70 -32.72
N SER A 16 37.88 23.39 -31.60
CA SER A 16 37.58 22.82 -30.31
C SER A 16 36.07 22.63 -30.31
N VAL A 17 35.63 21.43 -30.69
CA VAL A 17 34.31 20.95 -30.31
C VAL A 17 34.39 20.82 -28.80
N VAL A 18 34.17 21.94 -28.10
CA VAL A 18 33.80 21.90 -26.69
C VAL A 18 32.51 21.12 -26.70
N CYS A 19 32.60 19.85 -26.32
CA CYS A 19 31.44 19.03 -26.09
C CYS A 19 30.76 19.65 -24.86
N GLU A 20 29.92 20.66 -25.08
CA GLU A 20 29.06 21.22 -24.05
C GLU A 20 28.04 20.13 -23.71
N ALA A 21 28.45 19.24 -22.81
CA ALA A 21 27.53 18.30 -22.18
C ALA A 21 26.49 19.15 -21.46
N THR A 22 25.33 19.36 -22.10
CA THR A 22 24.18 19.98 -21.45
C THR A 22 23.78 19.07 -20.29
N THR A 23 24.30 19.34 -19.11
CA THR A 23 23.95 18.59 -17.90
C THR A 23 22.45 18.71 -17.71
N LYS A 24 21.71 17.61 -17.85
CA LYS A 24 20.26 17.60 -17.58
C LYS A 24 20.03 18.20 -16.20
N LYS A 25 19.33 19.33 -16.14
CA LYS A 25 18.97 19.97 -14.87
C LYS A 25 18.19 18.97 -14.02
N ALA A 26 18.43 18.96 -12.71
CA ALA A 26 17.77 18.06 -11.79
C ALA A 26 16.26 18.34 -11.78
N ASP A 27 15.50 17.56 -12.55
CA ASP A 27 14.06 17.69 -12.58
C ASP A 27 13.45 17.03 -11.33
N SER A 28 13.11 17.89 -10.36
CA SER A 28 12.46 17.49 -9.12
C SER A 28 11.11 16.82 -9.38
N ALA A 29 10.39 17.20 -10.46
CA ALA A 29 9.11 16.61 -10.83
C ALA A 29 9.31 15.16 -11.32
N ALA A 30 10.22 14.92 -12.27
CA ALA A 30 10.54 13.57 -12.74
C ALA A 30 11.07 12.66 -11.61
N LYS A 31 11.81 13.21 -10.63
CA LYS A 31 12.22 12.45 -9.43
C LYS A 31 11.03 12.06 -8.57
N ARG A 32 10.09 12.99 -8.32
CA ARG A 32 8.87 12.72 -7.53
C ARG A 32 7.98 11.70 -8.21
N ALA A 33 7.82 11.76 -9.54
CA ALA A 33 7.06 10.77 -10.31
C ALA A 33 7.61 9.34 -10.11
N ARG A 34 8.92 9.16 -10.31
CA ARG A 34 9.58 7.85 -10.10
C ARG A 34 9.44 7.32 -8.66
N GLN A 35 9.56 8.21 -7.66
CA GLN A 35 9.37 7.82 -6.26
C GLN A 35 7.91 7.46 -5.94
N ALA A 36 6.96 8.20 -6.51
CA ALA A 36 5.54 7.96 -6.32
C ALA A 36 5.13 6.60 -6.89
N GLU A 37 5.62 6.21 -8.07
CA GLU A 37 5.35 4.90 -8.66
C GLU A 37 5.85 3.75 -7.78
N LYS A 38 7.10 3.85 -7.29
CA LYS A 38 7.67 2.85 -6.37
C LYS A 38 6.84 2.72 -5.10
N ARG A 39 6.49 3.85 -4.47
CA ARG A 39 5.65 3.88 -3.26
C ARG A 39 4.23 3.37 -3.54
N ARG A 40 3.68 3.67 -4.71
CA ARG A 40 2.34 3.21 -5.13
C ARG A 40 2.28 1.70 -5.19
N ILE A 41 3.26 1.05 -5.82
CA ILE A 41 3.31 -0.42 -5.94
C ILE A 41 3.38 -1.07 -4.55
N TYR A 42 4.27 -0.57 -3.68
CA TYR A 42 4.42 -1.08 -2.32
C TYR A 42 3.15 -0.87 -1.46
N ASN A 43 2.55 0.32 -1.52
CA ASN A 43 1.33 0.60 -0.77
C ASN A 43 0.13 -0.17 -1.31
N LYS A 44 0.08 -0.40 -2.63
CA LYS A 44 -0.96 -1.21 -3.27
C LYS A 44 -0.90 -2.65 -2.77
N SER A 45 0.28 -3.28 -2.75
CA SER A 45 0.43 -4.67 -2.30
C SER A 45 0.01 -4.85 -0.84
N LYS A 46 0.42 -3.94 0.06
CA LYS A 46 0.03 -3.99 1.48
C LYS A 46 -1.47 -3.78 1.70
N LYS A 47 -2.09 -2.86 0.95
CA LYS A 47 -3.53 -2.64 1.03
C LYS A 47 -4.33 -3.82 0.47
N SER A 48 -3.87 -4.45 -0.62
CA SER A 48 -4.52 -5.64 -1.17
C SER A 48 -4.37 -6.84 -0.26
N GLU A 49 -3.18 -7.07 0.31
CA GLU A 49 -2.91 -8.17 1.25
C GLU A 49 -3.90 -8.12 2.43
N MET A 50 -3.99 -6.96 3.09
CA MET A 50 -4.94 -6.72 4.18
C MET A 50 -6.40 -6.96 3.73
N LYS A 51 -6.81 -6.41 2.58
CA LYS A 51 -8.18 -6.56 2.07
C LYS A 51 -8.54 -8.03 1.82
N THR A 52 -7.61 -8.80 1.26
CA THR A 52 -7.80 -10.23 0.98
C THR A 52 -7.94 -11.03 2.27
N ARG A 53 -7.06 -10.81 3.27
CA ARG A 53 -7.17 -11.51 4.57
C ARG A 53 -8.47 -11.18 5.29
N MET A 54 -8.88 -9.91 5.27
CA MET A 54 -10.18 -9.50 5.82
C MET A 54 -11.36 -10.15 5.10
N LYS A 55 -11.31 -10.29 3.77
CA LYS A 55 -12.37 -10.94 2.99
C LYS A 55 -12.55 -12.39 3.41
N LYS A 56 -11.45 -13.14 3.55
CA LYS A 56 -11.48 -14.53 4.03
C LYS A 56 -12.13 -14.68 5.40
N VAL A 57 -11.84 -13.76 6.32
CA VAL A 57 -12.49 -13.75 7.65
C VAL A 57 -13.99 -13.51 7.53
N PHE A 58 -14.43 -12.58 6.67
CA PHE A 58 -15.86 -12.33 6.48
C PHE A 58 -16.59 -13.50 5.82
N GLU A 59 -15.99 -14.14 4.82
CA GLU A 59 -16.55 -15.33 4.18
C GLU A 59 -16.75 -16.46 5.21
N ALA A 60 -15.72 -16.75 6.01
CA ALA A 60 -15.81 -17.76 7.07
C ALA A 60 -16.88 -17.42 8.13
N LEU A 61 -16.97 -16.16 8.56
CA LEU A 61 -17.99 -15.72 9.52
C LEU A 61 -19.41 -15.76 8.94
N ASP A 62 -19.59 -15.46 7.66
CA ASP A 62 -20.89 -15.50 7.00
C ASP A 62 -21.35 -16.95 6.76
N GLU A 63 -20.44 -17.88 6.48
CA GLU A 63 -20.72 -19.32 6.44
C GLU A 63 -21.15 -19.85 7.82
N LEU A 64 -20.42 -19.49 8.87
CA LEU A 64 -20.73 -19.83 10.26
C LEU A 64 -22.08 -19.27 10.73
N LYS A 65 -22.47 -18.08 10.27
CA LYS A 65 -23.77 -17.51 10.61
C LYS A 65 -24.93 -18.31 9.98
N LYS A 66 -24.72 -18.90 8.80
CA LYS A 66 -25.75 -19.66 8.06
C LYS A 66 -25.93 -21.07 8.60
N LYS A 67 -24.87 -21.68 9.14
CA LYS A 67 -24.95 -22.99 9.80
C LYS A 67 -25.62 -22.83 11.17
N ALA A 68 -26.72 -23.54 11.39
CA ALA A 68 -27.51 -23.44 12.62
C ALA A 68 -26.87 -24.13 13.84
N GLU A 69 -25.98 -25.11 13.62
CA GLU A 69 -25.30 -25.88 14.67
C GLU A 69 -23.79 -25.88 14.47
N ALA A 70 -23.18 -24.69 14.47
CA ALA A 70 -21.72 -24.63 14.53
C ALA A 70 -21.25 -25.15 15.90
N GLN A 71 -20.24 -26.01 15.93
CA GLN A 71 -19.56 -26.43 17.16
C GLN A 71 -18.42 -25.46 17.47
N ALA A 72 -18.02 -25.39 18.75
CA ALA A 72 -16.91 -24.54 19.21
C ALA A 72 -15.59 -24.81 18.46
N GLU A 73 -15.41 -26.00 17.89
CA GLU A 73 -14.24 -26.36 17.08
C GLU A 73 -14.13 -25.56 15.78
N GLU A 74 -15.25 -25.11 15.20
CA GLU A 74 -15.22 -24.26 13.99
C GLU A 74 -14.73 -22.83 14.28
N LEU A 75 -14.60 -22.43 15.56
CA LEU A 75 -14.02 -21.13 15.93
C LEU A 75 -12.49 -21.10 15.79
N LEU A 76 -11.81 -22.21 16.06
CA LEU A 76 -10.33 -22.30 15.98
C LEU A 76 -9.77 -21.85 14.62
N PRO A 77 -10.29 -22.32 13.47
CA PRO A 77 -9.81 -21.84 12.17
C PRO A 77 -10.12 -20.35 11.94
N VAL A 78 -11.26 -19.85 12.42
CA VAL A 78 -11.60 -18.42 12.33
C VAL A 78 -10.64 -17.57 13.15
N GLU A 79 -10.29 -18.00 14.35
CA GLU A 79 -9.33 -17.29 15.20
C GLU A 79 -7.95 -17.20 14.58
N LYS A 80 -7.50 -18.28 13.92
CA LYS A 80 -6.27 -18.26 13.11
C LYS A 80 -6.36 -17.22 11.99
N LEU A 81 -7.46 -17.19 11.23
CA LEU A 81 -7.67 -16.20 10.16
C LEU A 81 -7.72 -14.76 10.70
N VAL A 82 -8.33 -14.55 11.88
CA VAL A 82 -8.38 -13.25 12.56
C VAL A 82 -6.99 -12.81 12.99
N ALA A 83 -6.18 -13.70 13.55
CA ALA A 83 -4.79 -13.42 13.93
C ALA A 83 -3.94 -13.02 12.71
N GLU A 84 -4.09 -13.73 11.60
CA GLU A 84 -3.44 -13.36 10.34
C GLU A 84 -3.88 -11.98 9.84
N ALA A 85 -5.18 -11.68 9.91
CA ALA A 85 -5.72 -10.39 9.52
C ALA A 85 -5.16 -9.25 10.40
N TYR A 86 -5.06 -9.46 11.72
CA TYR A 86 -4.46 -8.50 12.64
C TYR A 86 -2.98 -8.27 12.34
N SER A 87 -2.22 -9.34 12.10
CA SER A 87 -0.81 -9.25 11.69
C SER A 87 -0.64 -8.42 10.42
N ALA A 88 -1.49 -8.64 9.40
CA ALA A 88 -1.44 -7.88 8.16
C ALA A 88 -1.79 -6.39 8.34
N ILE A 89 -2.80 -6.09 9.18
CA ILE A 89 -3.19 -4.70 9.50
C ILE A 89 -2.03 -3.97 10.20
N ASP A 90 -1.41 -4.59 11.20
CA ASP A 90 -0.35 -3.95 11.98
C ASP A 90 0.93 -3.78 11.18
N LYS A 91 1.26 -4.74 10.31
CA LYS A 91 2.35 -4.59 9.34
C LYS A 91 2.10 -3.43 8.38
N ALA A 92 0.85 -3.23 7.93
CA ALA A 92 0.49 -2.11 7.07
C ALA A 92 0.55 -0.75 7.80
N VAL A 93 0.25 -0.72 9.10
CA VAL A 93 0.40 0.48 9.94
C VAL A 93 1.88 0.78 10.18
N LYS A 94 2.68 -0.22 10.57
CA LYS A 94 4.13 -0.08 10.79
C LYS A 94 4.86 0.40 9.52
N ALA A 95 4.45 -0.08 8.36
CA ALA A 95 5.01 0.33 7.07
C ALA A 95 4.59 1.75 6.64
N GLY A 96 3.67 2.41 7.34
CA GLY A 96 3.16 3.74 6.98
C GLY A 96 2.16 3.75 5.81
N SER A 97 1.76 2.57 5.31
CA SER A 97 0.75 2.43 4.26
C SER A 97 -0.66 2.78 4.76
N LEU A 98 -0.88 2.71 6.08
CA LEU A 98 -2.16 2.97 6.75
C LEU A 98 -1.96 3.80 8.03
N HIS A 99 -2.82 4.77 8.27
CA HIS A 99 -2.82 5.52 9.53
C HIS A 99 -3.31 4.66 10.71
N ARG A 100 -2.75 4.87 11.91
CA ARG A 100 -3.07 4.14 13.15
C ARG A 100 -4.58 4.04 13.43
N ASN A 101 -5.31 5.14 13.27
CA ASN A 101 -6.77 5.15 13.51
C ASN A 101 -7.52 4.30 12.48
N THR A 102 -7.03 4.25 11.24
CA THR A 102 -7.65 3.39 10.23
C THR A 102 -7.38 1.93 10.53
N GLY A 103 -6.18 1.57 11.00
CA GLY A 103 -5.89 0.22 11.49
C GLY A 103 -6.82 -0.18 12.64
N ALA A 104 -6.95 0.67 13.66
CA ALA A 104 -7.83 0.46 14.81
C ALA A 104 -9.30 0.24 14.39
N ARG A 105 -9.83 1.08 13.47
CA ARG A 105 -11.19 0.90 12.93
C ARG A 105 -11.38 -0.45 12.23
N ARG A 106 -10.38 -0.94 11.49
CA ARG A 106 -10.46 -2.24 10.81
C ARG A 106 -10.47 -3.41 11.79
N LYS A 107 -9.64 -3.36 12.84
CA LYS A 107 -9.66 -4.34 13.94
C LYS A 107 -11.01 -4.35 14.66
N SER A 108 -11.51 -3.17 15.03
CA SER A 108 -12.82 -3.02 15.67
C SER A 108 -13.94 -3.62 14.81
N ARG A 109 -13.90 -3.43 13.48
CA ARG A 109 -14.88 -4.02 12.56
C ARG A 109 -14.86 -5.56 12.59
N LEU A 110 -13.68 -6.18 12.59
CA LEU A 110 -13.55 -7.64 12.68
C LEU A 110 -14.08 -8.17 14.02
N ALA A 111 -13.67 -7.54 15.12
CA ALA A 111 -14.12 -7.91 16.46
C ALA A 111 -15.64 -7.78 16.63
N ARG A 112 -16.25 -6.69 16.13
CA ARG A 112 -17.71 -6.51 16.16
C ARG A 112 -18.43 -7.62 15.41
N ARG A 113 -17.94 -8.00 14.22
CA ARG A 113 -18.58 -9.05 13.41
C ARG A 113 -18.48 -10.42 14.09
N LYS A 114 -17.32 -10.76 14.69
CA LYS A 114 -17.14 -11.97 15.50
C LYS A 114 -18.18 -12.01 16.63
N LYS A 115 -18.28 -10.94 17.43
CA LYS A 115 -19.26 -10.84 18.53
C LYS A 115 -20.71 -11.00 18.06
N THR A 116 -21.08 -10.47 16.91
CA THR A 116 -22.44 -10.66 16.36
C THR A 116 -22.75 -12.13 16.09
N VAL A 117 -21.78 -12.90 15.59
CA VAL A 117 -21.96 -14.33 15.33
C VAL A 117 -22.04 -15.11 16.65
N GLU A 118 -21.20 -14.76 17.65
CA GLU A 118 -21.27 -15.36 18.99
C GLU A 118 -22.62 -15.15 19.68
N ILE A 119 -23.18 -13.94 19.56
CA ILE A 119 -24.51 -13.61 20.11
C ILE A 119 -25.60 -14.39 19.36
N HIS A 120 -25.50 -14.51 18.04
CA HIS A 120 -26.48 -15.24 17.23
C HIS A 120 -26.57 -16.72 17.62
N HIS A 121 -25.42 -17.34 17.92
CA HIS A 121 -25.33 -18.74 18.36
C HIS A 121 -25.52 -18.92 19.87
N GLY A 122 -25.78 -17.83 20.61
CA GLY A 122 -26.09 -17.87 22.04
C GLY A 122 -24.88 -18.15 22.96
N TRP A 123 -23.65 -18.12 22.44
CA TRP A 123 -22.43 -18.40 23.24
C TRP A 123 -21.99 -17.22 24.10
N TYR A 124 -22.50 -16.03 23.81
CA TYR A 124 -22.18 -14.84 24.57
C TYR A 124 -23.40 -13.93 24.69
N THR A 125 -23.82 -13.67 25.92
CA THR A 125 -24.80 -12.64 26.25
C THR A 125 -24.04 -11.49 26.91
N PRO A 126 -23.96 -10.30 26.27
CA PRO A 126 -23.38 -9.15 26.94
C PRO A 126 -24.26 -8.79 28.13
N SER A 127 -23.71 -8.87 29.34
CA SER A 127 -24.33 -8.24 30.50
C SER A 127 -24.44 -6.73 30.26
N PRO A 128 -25.60 -6.10 30.49
CA PRO A 128 -25.73 -4.66 30.32
C PRO A 128 -24.74 -3.98 31.27
N ALA A 129 -23.90 -3.10 30.71
CA ALA A 129 -23.03 -2.26 31.51
C ALA A 129 -23.93 -1.35 32.37
N ALA A 130 -23.68 -1.34 33.68
CA ALA A 130 -24.33 -0.45 34.64
C ALA A 130 -24.08 1.03 34.31
#